data_AF-A0A5N6JQ11-F1
#
_entry.id   AF-A0A5N6JQ11-F1
#
_cell.length_a   1.000
_cell.length_b   1.000
_cell.length_c   1.000
_cell.angle_alpha   90.00
_cell.angle_beta   90.00
_cell.angle_gamma   90.00
#
_symmetry.space_group_name_H-M   'P 1'
#
loop_
_entity.id
_entity.type
_entity.pdbx_description
1 polymer ?
#
loop_
_entity_poly.entity_id
_entity_poly.type
_entity_poly.pdbx_seq_one_letter_code
_entity_poly.pdbx_strand_id
1 'polypeptide(L)'
;MLELLTRGGTKIFNGQADGLQCRTLEIFDSFGYADRVWKESNHMLEICLCNPDSGGKLRRSDRIPDTIPGISHFQQVVLHQGRIERFFLDSLKEHSNIRVERGVLPERFTFDETKVEDPNAYPIEVILQHLKDSQSNPEQDQATADGASVSDGLFRSNMAADDTEELLNKAHKNGLAGTSEKIKAKYMIGCDGAHSWTRRQLGYKLEG
;
A
#
# COMPACT_ATOMS: atom_id res chain seq x y z
N MET A 1 1.67 5.66 22.66
CA MET A 1 2.01 4.43 21.91
C MET A 1 1.63 4.69 20.46
N LEU A 2 2.46 4.29 19.49
CA LEU A 2 2.17 4.40 18.05
C LEU A 2 1.87 3.00 17.52
N GLU A 3 0.80 2.86 16.77
CA GLU A 3 0.33 1.60 16.19
C GLU A 3 0.21 1.72 14.68
N LEU A 4 0.66 0.70 13.95
CA LEU A 4 0.47 0.58 12.51
C LEU A 4 -0.39 -0.66 12.23
N LEU A 5 -1.56 -0.45 11.64
CA LEU A 5 -2.55 -1.49 11.41
C LEU A 5 -2.74 -1.71 9.90
N THR A 6 -3.00 -2.95 9.50
CA THR A 6 -3.38 -3.26 8.12
C THR A 6 -4.36 -4.43 8.05
N ARG A 7 -5.28 -4.35 7.08
CA ARG A 7 -6.23 -5.42 6.77
C ARG A 7 -5.54 -6.67 6.24
N GLY A 8 -4.53 -6.49 5.38
CA GLY A 8 -3.93 -7.58 4.62
C GLY A 8 -3.04 -8.50 5.45
N GLY A 9 -3.27 -9.81 5.31
CA GLY A 9 -2.36 -10.85 5.79
C GLY A 9 -0.99 -10.83 5.07
N THR A 10 -0.09 -11.73 5.47
CA THR A 10 1.25 -11.87 4.87
C THR A 10 1.34 -12.96 3.81
N LYS A 11 0.30 -13.79 3.64
CA LYS A 11 0.37 -15.00 2.79
C LYS A 11 0.25 -14.69 1.30
N ILE A 12 -0.40 -13.59 0.96
CA ILE A 12 -0.60 -13.15 -0.42
C ILE A 12 0.22 -11.90 -0.67
N PHE A 13 0.86 -11.85 -1.83
CA PHE A 13 1.62 -10.68 -2.26
C PHE A 13 0.68 -9.48 -2.43
N ASN A 14 0.93 -8.42 -1.67
CA ASN A 14 0.09 -7.23 -1.61
C ASN A 14 0.69 -6.00 -2.32
N GLY A 15 1.73 -6.16 -3.15
CA GLY A 15 2.35 -5.07 -3.94
C GLY A 15 2.02 -5.07 -5.44
N GLN A 16 1.93 -3.91 -6.07
CA GLN A 16 1.68 -3.76 -7.53
C GLN A 16 2.60 -2.74 -8.19
N ALA A 17 3.31 -1.94 -7.39
CA ALA A 17 4.26 -0.95 -7.87
C ALA A 17 5.66 -1.56 -8.00
N ASP A 18 6.49 -0.87 -8.78
CA ASP A 18 7.91 -1.18 -8.92
C ASP A 18 8.78 0.08 -9.11
N GLY A 19 8.26 1.11 -9.77
CA GLY A 19 8.96 2.34 -10.09
C GLY A 19 9.30 3.22 -8.87
N LEU A 20 10.56 3.60 -8.78
CA LEU A 20 11.11 4.55 -7.83
C LEU A 20 11.73 5.73 -8.59
N GLN A 21 11.14 6.92 -8.42
CA GLN A 21 11.63 8.16 -9.00
C GLN A 21 12.88 8.68 -8.27
N CYS A 22 13.64 9.54 -8.94
CA CYS A 22 14.86 10.14 -8.41
C CYS A 22 14.67 10.74 -7.01
N ARG A 23 13.62 11.54 -6.82
CA ARG A 23 13.34 12.18 -5.53
C ARG A 23 13.00 11.19 -4.42
N THR A 24 12.39 10.05 -4.75
CA THR A 24 12.12 8.99 -3.77
C THR A 24 13.41 8.33 -3.30
N LEU A 25 14.38 8.13 -4.22
CA LEU A 25 15.69 7.58 -3.87
C LEU A 25 16.49 8.53 -2.99
N GLU A 26 16.40 9.85 -3.21
CA GLU A 26 17.01 10.86 -2.32
C GLU A 26 16.42 10.80 -0.89
N ILE A 27 15.11 10.54 -0.77
CA ILE A 27 14.48 10.32 0.54
C ILE A 27 14.97 9.01 1.17
N PHE A 28 15.10 7.94 0.39
CA PHE A 28 15.64 6.67 0.88
C PHE A 28 17.11 6.78 1.32
N ASP A 29 17.86 7.69 0.71
CA ASP A 29 19.24 7.99 1.08
C ASP A 29 19.29 8.67 2.45
N SER A 30 18.35 9.60 2.69
CA SER A 30 18.14 10.21 4.01
C SER A 30 17.73 9.20 5.09
N PHE A 31 17.11 8.07 4.70
CA PHE A 31 16.82 6.95 5.60
C PHE A 31 17.95 5.91 5.72
N GLY A 32 19.07 6.11 5.01
CA GLY A 32 20.28 5.28 5.14
C GLY A 32 20.23 3.93 4.44
N TYR A 33 19.25 3.68 3.56
CA TYR A 33 19.13 2.40 2.84
C TYR A 33 19.05 2.52 1.31
N ALA A 34 19.21 3.72 0.74
CA ALA A 34 19.21 3.91 -0.71
C ALA A 34 20.26 3.07 -1.43
N ASP A 35 21.47 2.92 -0.89
CA ASP A 35 22.53 2.10 -1.52
C ASP A 35 22.09 0.63 -1.74
N ARG A 36 21.37 0.06 -0.76
CA ARG A 36 20.82 -1.30 -0.87
C ARG A 36 19.72 -1.37 -1.93
N VAL A 37 18.81 -0.39 -1.93
CA VAL A 37 17.75 -0.28 -2.95
C VAL A 37 18.37 -0.17 -4.34
N TRP A 38 19.33 0.73 -4.51
CA TRP A 38 20.02 1.02 -5.76
C TRP A 38 20.73 -0.20 -6.36
N LYS A 39 21.39 -1.01 -5.51
CA LYS A 39 22.07 -2.25 -5.91
C LYS A 39 21.12 -3.40 -6.26
N GLU A 40 19.95 -3.47 -5.63
CA GLU A 40 18.95 -4.51 -5.90
C GLU A 40 18.05 -4.16 -7.10
N SER A 41 17.96 -2.89 -7.49
CA SER A 41 17.02 -2.42 -8.52
C SER A 41 17.55 -2.58 -9.94
N ASN A 42 16.65 -2.66 -10.92
CA ASN A 42 16.98 -2.46 -12.33
C ASN A 42 16.92 -0.97 -12.69
N HIS A 43 17.92 -0.49 -13.43
CA HIS A 43 18.05 0.93 -13.75
C HIS A 43 17.41 1.19 -15.10
N MET A 44 16.42 2.07 -15.12
CA MET A 44 15.75 2.46 -16.35
C MET A 44 16.60 3.53 -17.02
N LEU A 45 17.19 3.19 -18.17
CA LEU A 45 18.13 4.10 -18.85
C LEU A 45 17.46 4.89 -19.97
N GLU A 46 16.67 4.21 -20.81
CA GLU A 46 16.14 4.75 -22.04
C GLU A 46 14.69 4.30 -22.27
N ILE A 47 13.88 5.20 -22.79
CA ILE A 47 12.55 4.90 -23.31
C ILE A 47 12.67 4.78 -24.83
N CYS A 48 12.35 3.59 -25.36
CA CYS A 48 12.31 3.33 -26.80
C CYS A 48 10.88 3.47 -27.32
N LEU A 49 10.64 4.43 -28.22
CA LEU A 49 9.32 4.71 -28.78
C LEU A 49 9.11 3.91 -30.06
N CYS A 50 8.24 2.90 -30.02
CA CYS A 50 7.92 2.03 -31.14
C CYS A 50 6.58 2.42 -31.78
N ASN A 51 6.62 2.81 -33.05
CA ASN A 51 5.46 3.25 -33.83
C ASN A 51 5.37 2.47 -35.16
N PRO A 52 4.17 2.29 -35.74
CA PRO A 52 4.01 1.66 -37.04
C PRO A 52 4.67 2.50 -38.16
N ASP A 53 5.22 1.82 -39.16
CA ASP A 53 5.65 2.43 -40.42
C ASP A 53 4.47 2.62 -41.40
N SER A 54 4.76 3.07 -42.63
CA SER A 54 3.75 3.25 -43.67
C SER A 54 3.04 1.96 -44.09
N GLY A 55 3.61 0.79 -43.79
CA GLY A 55 3.02 -0.53 -44.00
C GLY A 55 2.35 -1.11 -42.76
N GLY A 56 2.25 -0.36 -41.67
CA GLY A 56 1.65 -0.81 -40.41
C GLY A 56 2.57 -1.69 -39.54
N LYS A 57 3.84 -1.88 -39.91
CA LYS A 57 4.78 -2.70 -39.14
C LYS A 57 5.44 -1.87 -38.04
N LEU A 58 5.44 -2.36 -36.80
CA LEU A 58 6.11 -1.68 -35.69
C LEU A 58 7.63 -1.55 -35.95
N ARG A 59 8.13 -0.33 -35.79
CA ARG A 59 9.57 -0.02 -35.77
C ARG A 59 9.88 0.92 -34.62
N ARG A 60 11.12 0.87 -34.12
CA ARG A 60 11.61 1.91 -33.22
C ARG A 60 11.74 3.21 -34.00
N SER A 61 11.00 4.21 -33.58
CA SER A 61 10.95 5.53 -34.22
C SER A 61 11.82 6.55 -33.51
N ASP A 62 12.01 6.40 -32.20
CA ASP A 62 12.79 7.33 -31.39
C ASP A 62 13.30 6.67 -30.10
N ARG A 63 14.21 7.36 -29.40
CA ARG A 63 14.78 6.97 -28.12
C ARG A 63 15.11 8.21 -27.31
N ILE A 64 14.62 8.25 -26.07
CA ILE A 64 14.87 9.34 -25.13
C ILE A 64 15.44 8.78 -23.81
N PRO A 65 16.24 9.55 -23.05
CA PRO A 65 16.65 9.12 -21.72
C PRO A 65 15.41 9.00 -20.82
N ASP A 66 15.35 7.93 -20.02
CA ASP A 66 14.24 7.71 -19.08
C ASP A 66 14.27 8.71 -17.92
N THR A 67 15.48 9.05 -17.46
CA THR A 67 15.71 10.13 -16.49
C THR A 67 16.38 11.31 -17.18
N ILE A 68 15.84 12.52 -16.98
CA ILE A 68 16.39 13.76 -17.53
C ILE A 68 17.84 13.95 -17.03
N PRO A 69 18.84 14.04 -17.92
CA PRO A 69 20.22 14.22 -17.50
C PRO A 69 20.42 15.44 -16.61
N GLY A 70 21.12 15.27 -15.48
CA GLY A 70 21.43 16.34 -14.54
C GLY A 70 20.31 16.71 -13.56
N ILE A 71 19.14 16.04 -13.59
CA ILE A 71 18.04 16.33 -12.67
C ILE A 71 18.31 15.87 -11.23
N SER A 72 19.08 14.80 -11.07
CA SER A 72 19.46 14.19 -9.79
C SER A 72 20.75 13.39 -9.96
N HIS A 73 21.37 13.03 -8.82
CA HIS A 73 22.47 12.07 -8.78
C HIS A 73 21.96 10.61 -8.81
N PHE A 74 20.66 10.40 -8.63
CA PHE A 74 19.97 9.13 -8.88
C PHE A 74 19.27 9.12 -10.24
N GLN A 75 19.04 7.93 -10.77
CA GLN A 75 18.18 7.66 -11.92
C GLN A 75 16.91 6.95 -11.46
N GLN A 76 15.85 6.97 -12.27
CA GLN A 76 14.69 6.14 -12.04
C GLN A 76 15.09 4.66 -12.07
N VAL A 77 14.61 3.92 -11.08
CA VAL A 77 14.84 2.48 -10.99
C VAL A 77 13.51 1.75 -10.79
N VAL A 78 13.50 0.45 -11.08
CA VAL A 78 12.37 -0.44 -10.81
C VAL A 78 12.81 -1.58 -9.89
N LEU A 79 12.02 -1.84 -8.85
CA LEU A 79 12.24 -2.92 -7.89
C LEU A 79 10.90 -3.42 -7.35
N HIS A 80 10.76 -4.72 -7.23
CA HIS A 80 9.56 -5.35 -6.69
C HIS A 80 9.10 -4.70 -5.36
N GLN A 81 7.85 -4.22 -5.29
CA GLN A 81 7.32 -3.51 -4.10
C GLN A 81 7.53 -4.27 -2.79
N GLY A 82 7.42 -5.60 -2.76
CA GLY A 82 7.65 -6.38 -1.54
C GLY A 82 9.10 -6.26 -1.02
N ARG A 83 10.08 -6.02 -1.89
CA ARG A 83 11.46 -5.70 -1.49
C ARG A 83 11.56 -4.28 -0.93
N ILE A 84 10.87 -3.31 -1.54
CA ILE A 84 10.80 -1.93 -1.05
C ILE A 84 10.18 -1.89 0.35
N GLU A 85 9.03 -2.53 0.55
CA GLU A 85 8.39 -2.65 1.87
C GLU A 85 9.30 -3.33 2.89
N ARG A 86 10.10 -4.31 2.46
CA ARG A 86 11.05 -4.97 3.35
C ARG A 86 12.10 -4.01 3.90
N PHE A 87 12.60 -3.04 3.11
CA PHE A 87 13.53 -2.03 3.62
C PHE A 87 12.90 -1.17 4.72
N PHE A 88 11.63 -0.76 4.55
CA PHE A 88 10.90 -0.04 5.59
C PHE A 88 10.70 -0.88 6.85
N LEU A 89 10.33 -2.16 6.71
CA LEU A 89 10.13 -3.07 7.84
C LEU A 89 11.43 -3.36 8.60
N ASP A 90 12.54 -3.54 7.88
CA ASP A 90 13.86 -3.71 8.47
C ASP A 90 14.27 -2.43 9.24
N SER A 91 14.08 -1.25 8.64
CA SER A 91 14.37 0.04 9.29
C SER A 91 13.50 0.28 10.54
N LEU A 92 12.20 -0.02 10.48
CA LEU A 92 11.30 0.04 11.65
C LEU A 92 11.78 -0.86 12.78
N LYS A 93 12.20 -2.09 12.46
CA LYS A 93 12.70 -3.06 13.43
C LYS A 93 14.02 -2.61 14.07
N GLU A 94 14.88 -1.96 13.30
CA GLU A 94 16.18 -1.46 13.76
C GLU A 94 16.05 -0.23 14.67
N HIS A 95 15.15 0.69 14.32
CA HIS A 95 15.06 2.00 14.96
C HIS A 95 13.90 2.16 15.95
N SER A 96 13.02 1.16 16.07
CA SER A 96 11.83 1.27 16.94
C SER A 96 11.34 -0.07 17.47
N ASN A 97 10.44 -0.01 18.45
CA ASN A 97 9.66 -1.16 18.93
C ASN A 97 8.31 -1.31 18.20
N ILE A 98 8.07 -0.52 17.15
CA ILE A 98 6.80 -0.51 16.41
C ILE A 98 6.72 -1.74 15.53
N ARG A 99 5.53 -2.36 15.50
CA ARG A 99 5.23 -3.51 14.63
C ARG A 99 3.96 -3.23 13.85
N VAL A 100 3.91 -3.78 12.64
CA VAL A 100 2.69 -3.75 11.84
C VAL A 100 1.78 -4.88 12.32
N GLU A 101 0.64 -4.49 12.88
CA GLU A 101 -0.44 -5.40 13.21
C GLU A 101 -1.30 -5.66 11.96
N ARG A 102 -1.64 -6.93 11.73
CA ARG A 102 -2.25 -7.39 10.47
C ARG A 102 -3.56 -8.09 10.73
N GLY A 103 -4.44 -8.07 9.74
CA GLY A 103 -5.78 -8.62 9.89
C GLY A 103 -6.65 -7.74 10.79
N VAL A 104 -6.41 -6.42 10.81
CA VAL A 104 -7.17 -5.49 11.63
C VAL A 104 -7.90 -4.51 10.73
N LEU A 105 -9.18 -4.30 11.00
CA LEU A 105 -10.04 -3.46 10.19
C LEU A 105 -10.80 -2.47 11.09
N PRO A 106 -10.82 -1.17 10.78
CA PRO A 106 -11.58 -0.21 11.56
C PRO A 106 -13.07 -0.31 11.26
N GLU A 107 -13.88 -0.41 12.31
CA GLU A 107 -15.34 -0.55 12.23
C GLU A 107 -16.05 0.78 12.47
N ARG A 108 -15.64 1.51 13.51
CA ARG A 108 -16.27 2.77 13.92
C ARG A 108 -15.23 3.83 14.24
N PHE A 109 -15.48 5.06 13.79
CA PHE A 109 -14.68 6.24 14.09
C PHE A 109 -15.54 7.26 14.85
N THR A 110 -14.95 7.93 15.82
CA THR A 110 -15.58 9.08 16.50
C THR A 110 -14.51 10.12 16.78
N PHE A 111 -14.87 11.38 16.53
CA PHE A 111 -14.01 12.53 16.73
C PHE A 111 -14.71 13.58 17.60
N ASP A 112 -14.07 13.96 18.69
CA ASP A 112 -14.55 14.96 19.62
C ASP A 112 -13.82 16.29 19.38
N GLU A 113 -14.43 17.15 18.58
CA GLU A 113 -13.89 18.48 18.23
C GLU A 113 -13.64 19.36 19.45
N THR A 114 -14.35 19.14 20.57
CA THR A 114 -14.19 19.96 21.77
C THR A 114 -12.85 19.73 22.49
N LYS A 115 -12.13 18.67 22.11
CA LYS A 115 -10.88 18.22 22.75
C LYS A 115 -9.63 18.47 21.91
N VAL A 116 -9.75 19.10 20.74
CA VAL A 116 -8.63 19.24 19.79
C VAL A 116 -7.48 20.11 20.31
N GLU A 117 -7.78 21.11 21.11
CA GLU A 117 -6.79 22.02 21.68
C GLU A 117 -6.16 21.51 22.99
N ASP A 118 -6.69 20.41 23.56
CA ASP A 118 -6.11 19.81 24.77
C ASP A 118 -4.99 18.83 24.39
N PRO A 119 -3.70 19.17 24.65
CA PRO A 119 -2.58 18.30 24.28
C PRO A 119 -2.57 16.96 25.04
N ASN A 120 -3.33 16.83 26.13
CA ASN A 120 -3.46 15.61 26.92
C ASN A 120 -4.69 14.77 26.57
N ALA A 121 -5.64 15.34 25.81
CA ALA A 121 -6.83 14.62 25.39
C ALA A 121 -6.55 13.61 24.27
N TYR A 122 -7.50 12.70 24.10
CA TYR A 122 -7.57 11.74 23.00
C TYR A 122 -8.90 11.99 22.27
N PRO A 123 -8.94 12.96 21.34
CA PRO A 123 -10.17 13.34 20.67
C PRO A 123 -10.68 12.26 19.71
N ILE A 124 -9.85 11.29 19.32
CA ILE A 124 -10.21 10.22 18.39
C ILE A 124 -10.49 8.93 19.17
N GLU A 125 -11.64 8.31 18.92
CA GLU A 125 -11.95 6.92 19.32
C GLU A 125 -12.17 6.08 18.05
N VAL A 126 -11.49 4.93 17.98
CA VAL A 126 -11.66 3.95 16.91
C VAL A 126 -12.03 2.60 17.51
N ILE A 127 -13.06 1.97 16.96
CA ILE A 127 -13.36 0.56 17.22
C ILE A 127 -12.76 -0.26 16.10
N LEU A 128 -11.93 -1.23 16.47
CA LEU A 128 -11.24 -2.13 15.58
C LEU A 128 -11.84 -3.52 15.68
N GLN A 129 -11.82 -4.21 14.55
CA GLN A 129 -12.23 -5.59 14.42
C GLN A 129 -11.02 -6.42 13.97
N HIS A 130 -10.66 -7.42 14.77
CA HIS A 130 -9.65 -8.40 14.44
C HIS A 130 -10.25 -9.48 13.52
N LEU A 131 -9.57 -9.78 12.42
CA LEU A 131 -9.97 -10.75 11.41
C LEU A 131 -9.26 -12.08 11.63
N LYS A 132 -9.93 -13.19 11.33
CA LYS A 132 -9.27 -14.50 11.26
C LYS A 132 -8.43 -14.63 9.99
N ASP A 133 -7.47 -15.55 10.02
CA ASP A 133 -6.58 -15.86 8.89
C ASP A 133 -7.31 -16.13 7.57
N SER A 134 -8.49 -16.76 7.60
CA SER A 134 -9.29 -17.03 6.39
C SER A 134 -9.96 -15.78 5.81
N GLN A 135 -9.99 -14.66 6.55
CA GLN A 135 -10.63 -13.40 6.16
C GLN A 135 -9.61 -12.33 5.76
N SER A 136 -8.38 -12.43 6.26
CA SER A 136 -7.30 -11.47 5.97
C SER A 136 -6.55 -11.77 4.66
N ASN A 137 -6.80 -12.93 4.06
CA ASN A 137 -6.21 -13.34 2.79
C ASN A 137 -7.29 -13.30 1.71
N PRO A 138 -7.17 -12.42 0.70
CA PRO A 138 -8.14 -12.33 -0.39
C PRO A 138 -8.20 -13.63 -1.21
N GLU A 139 -9.35 -13.91 -1.82
CA GLU A 139 -9.49 -15.00 -2.79
C GLU A 139 -8.64 -14.68 -4.02
N GLN A 140 -7.81 -15.64 -4.46
CA GLN A 140 -7.10 -15.56 -5.74
C GLN A 140 -7.92 -16.27 -6.80
N ASP A 141 -8.12 -15.63 -7.95
CA ASP A 141 -8.71 -16.29 -9.10
C ASP A 141 -7.78 -17.43 -9.53
N GLN A 142 -8.23 -18.68 -9.37
CA GLN A 142 -7.48 -19.87 -9.82
C GLN A 142 -7.52 -20.03 -11.36
N ALA A 143 -7.80 -18.97 -12.10
CA ALA A 143 -7.99 -18.99 -13.54
C ALA A 143 -6.64 -19.01 -14.27
N THR A 144 -5.99 -20.17 -14.31
CA THR A 144 -5.00 -20.49 -15.34
C THR A 144 -5.38 -21.79 -16.03
N ALA A 145 -5.40 -21.78 -17.36
CA ALA A 145 -5.80 -22.92 -18.20
C ALA A 145 -4.91 -24.17 -18.04
N ASP A 146 -3.72 -24.04 -17.42
CA ASP A 146 -2.68 -25.08 -17.39
C ASP A 146 -2.26 -25.54 -15.97
N GLY A 147 -3.05 -25.24 -14.93
CA GLY A 147 -2.84 -25.76 -13.58
C GLY A 147 -1.64 -25.18 -12.80
N ALA A 148 -0.94 -24.18 -13.34
CA ALA A 148 0.04 -23.38 -12.61
C ALA A 148 -0.65 -22.17 -11.97
N SER A 149 -0.98 -22.25 -10.68
CA SER A 149 -1.57 -21.13 -9.93
C SER A 149 -0.59 -19.95 -9.87
N VAL A 150 -0.74 -18.99 -10.78
CA VAL A 150 0.01 -17.74 -10.76
C VAL A 150 -0.65 -16.82 -9.75
N SER A 151 0.11 -16.35 -8.76
CA SER A 151 -0.36 -15.33 -7.83
C SER A 151 -0.54 -14.00 -8.57
N ASP A 152 -1.77 -13.56 -8.78
CA ASP A 152 -2.09 -12.25 -9.36
C ASP A 152 -2.47 -11.19 -8.30
N GLY A 153 -2.66 -9.95 -8.74
CA GLY A 153 -3.09 -8.81 -7.93
C GLY A 153 -4.49 -8.28 -8.28
N LEU A 154 -5.33 -9.07 -8.98
CA LEU A 154 -6.63 -8.60 -9.50
C LEU A 154 -7.57 -8.14 -8.38
N PHE A 155 -7.54 -8.80 -7.22
CA PHE A 155 -8.34 -8.47 -6.03
C PHE A 155 -8.15 -7.04 -5.50
N ARG A 156 -7.09 -6.34 -5.92
CA ARG A 156 -6.79 -4.95 -5.54
C ARG A 156 -6.49 -4.05 -6.73
N SER A 157 -6.79 -4.54 -7.93
CA SER A 157 -6.85 -3.70 -9.12
C SER A 157 -7.94 -2.64 -8.94
N ASN A 158 -7.88 -1.58 -9.73
CA ASN A 158 -8.95 -0.58 -9.79
C ASN A 158 -10.30 -1.14 -10.31
N MET A 159 -10.33 -2.38 -10.80
CA MET A 159 -11.54 -3.09 -11.23
C MET A 159 -12.23 -3.81 -10.08
N ALA A 160 -11.53 -4.07 -8.97
CA ALA A 160 -12.10 -4.72 -7.82
C ALA A 160 -13.09 -3.78 -7.12
N ALA A 161 -14.28 -4.29 -6.80
CA ALA A 161 -15.24 -3.55 -5.99
C ALA A 161 -14.70 -3.38 -4.56
N ASP A 162 -15.08 -2.29 -3.90
CA ASP A 162 -14.79 -2.12 -2.48
C ASP A 162 -15.59 -3.15 -1.65
N ASP A 163 -14.87 -4.11 -1.10
CA ASP A 163 -15.41 -5.22 -0.31
C ASP A 163 -15.44 -4.93 1.21
N THR A 164 -15.06 -3.72 1.63
CA THR A 164 -14.86 -3.38 3.05
C THR A 164 -16.14 -3.60 3.88
N GLU A 165 -17.29 -3.13 3.38
CA GLU A 165 -18.57 -3.30 4.08
C GLU A 165 -19.02 -4.77 4.11
N GLU A 166 -18.75 -5.53 3.05
CA GLU A 166 -19.07 -6.95 2.99
C GLU A 166 -18.23 -7.74 4.00
N LEU A 167 -16.93 -7.43 4.10
CA LEU A 167 -16.03 -8.03 5.08
C LEU A 167 -16.43 -7.69 6.52
N LEU A 168 -16.81 -6.44 6.80
CA LEU A 168 -17.35 -6.05 8.11
C LEU A 168 -18.63 -6.83 8.43
N ASN A 169 -19.58 -6.89 7.48
CA ASN A 169 -20.82 -7.65 7.66
C ASN A 169 -20.57 -9.15 7.88
N LYS A 170 -19.62 -9.76 7.14
CA LYS A 170 -19.19 -11.15 7.33
C LYS A 170 -18.52 -11.36 8.69
N ALA A 171 -17.72 -10.40 9.15
CA ALA A 171 -17.11 -10.43 10.48
C ALA A 171 -18.18 -10.41 11.59
N HIS A 172 -19.20 -9.55 11.46
CA HIS A 172 -20.31 -9.45 12.41
C HIS A 172 -21.23 -10.68 12.42
N LYS A 173 -21.61 -11.21 11.26
CA LYS A 173 -22.67 -12.25 11.15
C LYS A 173 -22.26 -13.64 11.62
N ASN A 174 -20.98 -13.99 11.58
CA ASN A 174 -20.57 -15.39 11.76
C ASN A 174 -20.07 -15.75 13.16
N GLY A 175 -20.01 -14.83 14.14
CA GLY A 175 -19.30 -15.09 15.41
C GLY A 175 -17.82 -15.50 15.19
N LEU A 176 -17.31 -15.24 13.99
CA LEU A 176 -15.96 -15.53 13.51
C LEU A 176 -15.07 -14.29 13.58
N ALA A 177 -15.61 -13.13 13.93
CA ALA A 177 -14.86 -11.97 14.37
C ALA A 177 -13.86 -12.36 15.47
N GLY A 178 -12.60 -11.95 15.34
CA GLY A 178 -11.72 -11.82 16.51
C GLY A 178 -12.31 -10.83 17.51
N THR A 179 -11.62 -10.62 18.62
CA THR A 179 -12.03 -9.64 19.63
C THR A 179 -12.20 -8.24 19.02
N SER A 180 -13.23 -7.51 19.43
CA SER A 180 -13.33 -6.07 19.15
C SER A 180 -12.44 -5.33 20.13
N GLU A 181 -11.74 -4.32 19.64
CA GLU A 181 -10.83 -3.50 20.41
C GLU A 181 -11.18 -2.03 20.29
N LYS A 182 -11.15 -1.31 21.41
CA LYS A 182 -11.37 0.13 21.45
C LYS A 182 -10.04 0.83 21.64
N ILE A 183 -9.69 1.70 20.69
CA ILE A 183 -8.49 2.53 20.74
C ILE A 183 -8.88 3.99 20.89
N LYS A 184 -8.17 4.69 21.78
CA LYS A 184 -8.22 6.15 21.89
C LYS A 184 -6.91 6.72 21.39
N ALA A 185 -6.98 7.66 20.46
CA ALA A 185 -5.81 8.23 19.80
C ALA A 185 -5.81 9.76 19.88
N LYS A 186 -4.59 10.32 19.90
CA LYS A 186 -4.37 11.77 19.72
C LYS A 186 -4.41 12.14 18.24
N TYR A 187 -3.82 11.28 17.41
CA TYR A 187 -3.72 11.43 15.96
C TYR A 187 -4.03 10.10 15.29
N MET A 188 -4.60 10.18 14.08
CA MET A 188 -4.83 9.04 13.20
C MET A 188 -4.42 9.44 11.79
N ILE A 189 -3.70 8.57 11.09
CA ILE A 189 -3.25 8.80 9.72
C ILE A 189 -3.86 7.69 8.84
N GLY A 190 -4.73 8.07 7.91
CA GLY A 190 -5.35 7.14 6.96
C GLY A 190 -4.46 6.87 5.76
N CYS A 191 -3.78 5.72 5.74
CA CYS A 191 -2.98 5.22 4.62
C CYS A 191 -3.65 3.99 3.95
N ASP A 192 -4.97 4.01 3.81
CA ASP A 192 -5.84 2.88 3.48
C ASP A 192 -6.30 2.85 2.00
N GLY A 193 -5.52 3.47 1.10
CA GLY A 193 -5.63 3.30 -0.35
C GLY A 193 -6.78 4.03 -1.04
N ALA A 194 -7.05 3.67 -2.30
CA ALA A 194 -8.03 4.36 -3.15
C ALA A 194 -9.46 4.33 -2.59
N HIS A 195 -9.86 3.21 -1.99
CA HIS A 195 -11.16 3.02 -1.32
C HIS A 195 -11.17 3.40 0.16
N SER A 196 -10.26 4.30 0.58
CA SER A 196 -10.06 4.75 1.95
C SER A 196 -11.34 4.83 2.77
N TRP A 197 -11.42 3.99 3.80
CA TRP A 197 -12.47 4.02 4.80
C TRP A 197 -12.36 5.31 5.60
N THR A 198 -11.13 5.68 5.98
CA THR A 198 -10.83 6.89 6.77
C THR A 198 -11.35 8.15 6.09
N ARG A 199 -11.06 8.32 4.78
CA ARG A 199 -11.53 9.46 3.98
C ARG A 199 -13.06 9.57 3.99
N ARG A 200 -13.76 8.44 3.83
CA ARG A 200 -15.23 8.40 3.82
C ARG A 200 -15.83 8.74 5.19
N GLN A 201 -15.23 8.28 6.28
CA GLN A 201 -15.69 8.63 7.64
C GLN A 201 -15.61 10.14 7.91
N LEU A 202 -14.65 10.84 7.28
CA LEU A 202 -14.51 12.29 7.37
C LEU A 202 -15.39 13.06 6.36
N GLY A 203 -16.19 12.35 5.55
CA GLY A 203 -17.08 12.96 4.55
C GLY A 203 -16.36 13.56 3.34
N TYR A 204 -15.07 13.26 3.14
CA TYR A 204 -14.32 13.78 2.00
C TYR A 204 -14.62 12.99 0.73
N LYS A 205 -14.90 13.72 -0.35
CA LYS A 205 -15.16 13.15 -1.68
C LYS A 205 -13.89 13.15 -2.51
N LEU A 206 -13.72 12.10 -3.31
CA LEU A 206 -12.68 12.03 -4.32
C LEU A 206 -13.30 12.45 -5.65
N GLU A 207 -12.83 13.55 -6.21
CA GLU A 207 -13.27 14.08 -7.50
C GLU A 207 -12.32 13.60 -8.59
N GLY A 208 -12.88 13.15 -9.72
CA GLY A 208 -12.13 12.58 -10.84
C GLY A 208 -13.02 12.41 -12.06
#